data_AF-A0A2A3TA20-F1
#
_entry.id   AF-A0A2A3TA20-F1
#
_cell.length_a   1.000
_cell.length_b   1.000
_cell.length_c   1.000
_cell.angle_alpha   90.00
_cell.angle_beta   90.00
_cell.angle_gamma   90.00
#
_symmetry.space_group_name_H-M   'P 1'
#
loop_
_entity.id
_entity.type
_entity.pdbx_description
1 polymer ?
#
loop_
_entity_poly.entity_id
_entity_poly.type
_entity_poly.pdbx_seq_one_letter_code
_entity_poly.pdbx_strand_id
1 'polypeptide(L)' 'MRKCPVLGCKFNKNPQYADSFQIKRHLQYNHDYREKQETAFSLGLINFIDERRSSTWLVDSLFDFSSVEKYN' A
#
# COMPACT_ATOMS: atom_id res chain seq x y z
N MET A 1 6.25 -4.78 13.63
CA MET A 1 5.86 -5.54 12.41
C MET A 1 5.26 -4.56 11.43
N ARG A 2 5.67 -4.59 10.17
CA ARG A 2 5.10 -3.70 9.14
C ARG A 2 3.77 -4.30 8.65
N LYS A 3 2.77 -3.47 8.35
CA LYS A 3 1.46 -3.90 7.82
C LYS A 3 1.33 -3.45 6.36
N CYS A 4 0.44 -4.08 5.60
CA CYS A 4 0.07 -3.58 4.29
C CYS A 4 -0.71 -2.25 4.46
N PRO A 5 -0.36 -1.18 3.73
CA PRO A 5 -1.05 0.11 3.83
C PRO A 5 -2.46 0.08 3.21
N VAL A 6 -2.81 -0.94 2.42
CA VAL A 6 -4.13 -1.04 1.77
C VAL A 6 -5.24 -1.23 2.82
N LEU A 7 -6.23 -0.34 2.77
CA LEU A 7 -7.39 -0.38 3.66
C LEU A 7 -8.19 -1.65 3.40
N GLY A 8 -8.52 -2.40 4.46
CA GLY A 8 -9.25 -3.67 4.34
C GLY A 8 -8.40 -4.88 3.94
N CYS A 9 -7.07 -4.75 3.82
CA CYS A 9 -6.21 -5.90 3.53
C CYS A 9 -6.35 -7.01 4.60
N LYS A 10 -6.68 -8.23 4.16
CA LYS A 10 -6.90 -9.39 5.04
C LYS A 10 -5.66 -9.80 5.84
N PHE A 11 -4.47 -9.46 5.35
CA PHE A 11 -3.18 -9.80 5.97
C PHE A 11 -2.77 -8.82 7.09
N ASN A 12 -3.48 -7.69 7.26
CA ASN A 12 -3.19 -6.72 8.33
C ASN A 12 -3.53 -7.20 9.75
N LYS A 13 -4.36 -8.24 9.88
CA LYS A 13 -4.75 -8.82 11.17
C LYS A 13 -3.58 -9.58 11.84
N ASN A 14 -2.76 -10.26 11.03
CA ASN A 14 -1.58 -11.02 11.46
C ASN A 14 -0.42 -10.77 10.48
N PRO A 15 0.27 -9.62 10.56
CA PRO A 15 1.30 -9.29 9.59
C PRO A 15 2.49 -10.26 9.72
N GLN A 16 2.65 -11.15 8.74
CA GLN A 16 3.81 -12.04 8.59
C GLN A 16 4.71 -11.56 7.45
N TYR A 17 5.22 -10.33 7.55
CA TYR A 17 6.24 -9.84 6.63
C TYR A 17 7.60 -9.87 7.33
N ALA A 18 8.49 -10.74 6.86
CA ALA A 18 9.85 -10.89 7.35
C ALA A 18 10.73 -9.69 6.94
N ASP A 19 10.44 -9.09 5.79
CA ASP A 19 11.21 -7.98 5.22
C ASP A 19 10.33 -7.01 4.40
N SER A 20 10.94 -5.91 3.97
CA SER A 20 10.28 -4.88 3.18
C SER A 20 9.95 -5.31 1.75
N PHE A 21 10.70 -6.26 1.18
CA PHE A 21 10.46 -6.78 -0.16
C PHE A 21 9.15 -7.57 -0.21
N GLN A 22 8.83 -8.33 0.85
CA GLN A 22 7.57 -9.07 0.94
C GLN A 22 6.34 -8.15 0.90
N ILE A 23 6.40 -6.96 1.49
CA ILE A 23 5.29 -5.98 1.44
C ILE A 23 5.14 -5.41 0.03
N LYS A 24 6.25 -5.03 -0.60
CA LYS A 24 6.23 -4.50 -1.97
C LYS A 24 5.66 -5.53 -2.94
N ARG A 25 6.08 -6.79 -2.83
CA ARG A 25 5.54 -7.91 -3.61
C ARG A 25 4.06 -8.14 -3.30
N HIS A 26 3.67 -8.09 -2.03
CA HIS A 26 2.27 -8.23 -1.63
C HIS A 26 1.39 -7.13 -2.24
N LEU A 27 1.82 -5.87 -2.19
CA LEU A 27 1.15 -4.77 -2.88
C LEU A 27 1.03 -5.05 -4.37
N GLN A 28 2.12 -5.48 -5.01
CA GLN A 28 2.14 -5.72 -6.44
C GLN A 28 1.17 -6.80 -6.92
N TYR A 29 1.03 -7.90 -6.17
CA TYR A 29 0.33 -9.10 -6.65
C TYR A 29 -0.98 -9.43 -5.94
N ASN A 30 -1.20 -8.93 -4.73
CA ASN A 30 -2.36 -9.32 -3.91
C ASN A 30 -3.42 -8.22 -3.80
N HIS A 31 -3.17 -7.08 -4.43
CA HIS A 31 -4.13 -5.99 -4.56
C HIS A 31 -4.34 -5.66 -6.02
N ASP A 32 -5.55 -5.28 -6.41
CA ASP A 32 -5.80 -4.79 -7.76
C ASP A 32 -5.41 -3.29 -7.89
N TYR A 33 -5.54 -2.73 -9.09
CA TYR A 33 -5.19 -1.32 -9.31
C TYR A 33 -6.11 -0.36 -8.54
N ARG A 34 -7.41 -0.67 -8.51
CA ARG A 34 -8.43 0.18 -7.89
C ARG A 34 -8.26 0.24 -6.38
N GLU A 35 -8.01 -0.90 -5.72
CA GLU A 35 -7.73 -0.95 -4.28
C GLU A 35 -6.53 -0.07 -3.89
N LYS A 36 -5.45 -0.12 -4.69
CA LYS A 36 -4.27 0.73 -4.47
C LYS A 36 -4.59 2.20 -4.67
N GLN A 37 -5.36 2.52 -5.70
CA GLN A 37 -5.73 3.90 -6.03
C GLN A 37 -6.66 4.50 -4.96
N GLU A 38 -7.68 3.76 -4.52
CA GLU A 38 -8.59 4.14 -3.43
C GLU A 38 -7.84 4.34 -2.11
N THR A 39 -6.89 3.44 -1.82
CA THR A 39 -6.01 3.62 -0.65
C THR A 39 -5.13 4.86 -0.81
N ALA A 40 -4.45 5.03 -1.94
CA ALA A 40 -3.56 6.17 -2.17
C ALA A 40 -4.30 7.51 -2.06
N PHE A 41 -5.54 7.57 -2.56
CA PHE A 41 -6.41 8.74 -2.38
C PHE A 41 -6.77 8.96 -0.91
N SER A 42 -7.19 7.90 -0.22
CA SER A 42 -7.55 7.97 1.21
C SER A 42 -6.38 8.40 2.10
N LEU A 43 -5.14 8.09 1.70
CA LEU A 43 -3.90 8.49 2.38
C LEU A 43 -3.37 9.86 1.91
N GLY A 44 -4.05 10.55 1.01
CA GLY A 44 -3.60 11.86 0.48
C GLY A 44 -2.35 11.79 -0.40
N LEU A 45 -2.00 10.61 -0.93
CA LEU A 45 -0.87 10.43 -1.85
C LEU A 45 -1.19 10.91 -3.28
N ILE A 46 -2.48 10.92 -3.63
CA ILE A 46 -3.02 11.49 -4.88
C ILE A 46 -4.18 12.43 -4.53
N ASN A 47 -4.44 13.43 -5.39
CA ASN A 47 -5.42 14.48 -5.12
C ASN A 47 -6.85 14.10 -5.53
N PHE A 48 -6.97 13.19 -6.49
CA PHE A 48 -8.26 12.74 -7.02
C PHE A 48 -8.26 11.23 -7.13
N ILE A 49 -9.42 10.60 -6.88
CA ILE A 49 -9.55 9.15 -7.00
C ILE A 49 -9.24 8.66 -8.43
N ASP A 50 -9.55 9.47 -9.45
CA ASP A 50 -9.30 9.15 -10.85
C ASP A 50 -7.94 9.67 -11.36
N GLU A 51 -7.07 10.17 -10.46
CA GLU A 51 -5.72 10.61 -10.84
C GLU A 51 -4.94 9.43 -11.45
N ARG A 52 -4.50 9.60 -12.70
CA ARG A 52 -3.81 8.54 -13.44
C ARG A 52 -2.37 8.40 -12.92
N ARG A 53 -2.11 7.29 -12.25
CA ARG A 53 -0.77 6.86 -11.83
C ARG A 53 -0.46 5.47 -12.38
N SER A 54 0.82 5.16 -12.56
CA SER A 54 1.18 3.79 -12.94
C SER A 54 0.99 2.85 -11.74
N SER A 55 0.74 1.57 -12.02
CA SER A 55 0.68 0.54 -10.95
C SER A 55 1.97 0.51 -10.13
N THR A 56 3.13 0.66 -10.79
CA THR A 56 4.43 0.76 -10.12
C THR A 56 4.50 1.95 -9.17
N TRP A 57 4.06 3.14 -9.61
CA TRP A 57 4.04 4.33 -8.77
C TRP A 57 3.17 4.11 -7.53
N LEU A 58 1.97 3.53 -7.69
CA LEU A 58 1.08 3.24 -6.56
C LEU A 58 1.71 2.26 -5.58
N VAL A 59 2.37 1.21 -6.08
CA VAL A 59 3.09 0.25 -5.24
C VAL A 59 4.22 0.93 -4.45
N ASP A 60 5.03 1.75 -5.11
CA ASP A 60 6.16 2.45 -4.50
C ASP A 60 5.68 3.45 -3.44
N SER A 61 4.72 4.31 -3.77
CA SER A 61 4.20 5.33 -2.83
C SER A 61 3.53 4.71 -1.61
N LEU A 62 2.74 3.65 -1.79
CA LEU A 62 2.13 2.92 -0.67
C LEU A 62 3.20 2.23 0.18
N PHE A 63 4.19 1.62 -0.44
CA PHE A 63 5.30 0.98 0.26
C PHE A 63 6.12 2.00 1.09
N ASP A 64 6.42 3.15 0.52
CA ASP A 64 7.15 4.22 1.20
C ASP A 64 6.33 4.77 2.38
N PHE A 65 5.04 5.02 2.18
CA PHE A 65 4.11 5.41 3.25
C PHE A 65 4.13 4.40 4.41
N SER A 66 4.01 3.09 4.11
CA SER A 66 4.07 2.02 5.12
C SER A 66 5.42 1.91 5.85
N SER A 67 6.49 2.44 5.25
CA SER A 67 7.83 2.45 5.83
C SER A 67 8.05 3.66 6.75
N VAL A 68 7.40 4.79 6.45
CA VAL A 68 7.43 6.03 7.24
C VAL A 68 6.53 5.93 8.47
N GLU A 69 5.34 5.35 8.37
CA GLU A 69 4.42 5.12 9.51
C GLU A 69 4.86 3.99 10.46
N LYS A 70 6.17 3.82 10.68
CA LYS A 70 6.66 3.10 11.85
C LYS A 70 6.47 3.98 13.09
N TYR A 71 5.39 3.70 13.83
CA TYR A 71 5.06 4.17 15.19
C TYR A 71 4.53 5.61 15.31
N ASN A 72 3.19 5.72 15.25
CA ASN A 72 2.40 6.31 16.33
C ASN A 72 1.30 5.33 16.73
#